data_AF-A0A355H8Z0-F1
#
_entry.id   AF-A0A355H8Z0-F1
#
_cell.length_a   1.000
_cell.length_b   1.000
_cell.length_c   1.000
_cell.angle_alpha   90.00
_cell.angle_beta   90.00
_cell.angle_gamma   90.00
#
_symmetry.space_group_name_H-M   'P 1'
#
loop_
_entity.id
_entity.type
_entity.pdbx_description
1 polymer ?
#
loop_
_entity_poly.entity_id
_entity_poly.type
_entity_poly.pdbx_seq_one_letter_code
_entity_poly.pdbx_strand_id
1 'polypeptide(L)' 'MAISSLIKEGGLFIGNTPYPFKKNIVSDETHLFVLHPINWKRLFEKCGFEYVIVSAMTFLPYLWRINKKWNFIIPFYIP' A
#
# COMPACT_ATOMS: atom_id res chain seq x y z
N MET A 1 8.42 11.51 -15.73
CA MET A 1 9.57 10.73 -15.19
C MET A 1 8.99 9.68 -14.25
N ALA A 2 9.25 8.39 -14.49
CA ALA A 2 8.71 7.32 -13.65
C ALA A 2 9.55 7.18 -12.37
N ILE A 3 8.93 6.85 -11.24
CA ILE A 3 9.66 6.70 -9.97
C ILE A 3 10.74 5.60 -10.03
N SER A 4 10.56 4.61 -10.91
CA SER A 4 11.55 3.58 -11.22
C SER A 4 12.90 4.15 -11.66
N SER A 5 12.93 5.28 -12.38
CA SER A 5 14.18 5.90 -12.83
C SER A 5 14.93 6.65 -11.74
N LEU A 6 14.34 6.83 -10.55
CA LEU A 6 14.96 7.49 -9.40
C LEU A 6 15.60 6.49 -8.44
N ILE A 7 15.30 5.19 -8.62
CA ILE A 7 15.77 4.12 -7.75
C ILE A 7 17.11 3.63 -8.30
N LYS A 8 18.11 3.49 -7.42
CA LYS A 8 19.40 2.90 -7.77
C LYS A 8 19.22 1.45 -8.22
N GLU A 9 20.15 0.94 -9.02
CA GLU A 9 20.17 -0.48 -9.40
C GLU A 9 20.08 -1.38 -8.15
N GLY A 10 19.18 -2.37 -8.19
CA GLY A 10 18.88 -3.26 -7.06
C GLY A 10 18.08 -2.63 -5.91
N GLY A 11 17.71 -1.35 -6.00
CA GLY A 11 16.92 -0.66 -4.98
C GLY A 11 15.47 -1.13 -4.91
N LEU A 12 14.84 -0.90 -3.75
CA LEU A 12 13.46 -1.30 -3.47
C LEU A 12 12.56 -0.08 -3.32
N PHE A 13 11.37 -0.15 -3.91
CA PHE A 13 10.27 0.76 -3.62
C PHE A 13 9.27 0.06 -2.70
N ILE A 14 8.96 0.69 -1.56
CA ILE A 14 7.95 0.20 -0.62
C ILE A 14 6.96 1.33 -0.37
N GLY A 15 5.68 1.03 -0.58
CA GLY A 15 4.59 1.98 -0.36
C GLY A 15 3.38 1.32 0.27
N ASN A 16 2.54 2.14 0.90
CA ASN A 16 1.25 1.75 1.44
C ASN A 16 0.15 2.65 0.87
N THR A 17 -1.06 2.10 0.78
CA THR A 17 -2.26 2.81 0.28
C THR A 17 -3.47 2.25 1.01
N PRO A 18 -4.52 3.06 1.23
CA PRO A 18 -5.78 2.55 1.74
C PRO A 18 -6.33 1.44 0.82
N TYR A 19 -6.92 0.42 1.43
CA TYR A 19 -7.69 -0.59 0.69
C TYR A 19 -9.02 0.02 0.22
N PRO A 20 -9.54 -0.30 -0.99
CA PRO A 20 -10.71 0.36 -1.59
C PRO A 20 -12.06 -0.06 -0.97
N PHE A 21 -12.18 0.05 0.35
CA PHE A 21 -13.49 -0.01 1.00
C PHE A 21 -14.31 1.22 0.66
N LYS A 22 -15.64 1.06 0.62
CA LYS A 22 -16.56 2.17 0.37
C LYS A 22 -16.25 3.36 1.28
N LYS A 23 -16.06 3.12 2.58
CA LYS A 23 -15.66 4.16 3.54
C LYS A 23 -14.40 4.88 3.10
N ASN A 24 -13.33 4.15 2.79
CA ASN A 24 -12.05 4.74 2.39
C ASN A 24 -12.16 5.52 1.08
N ILE A 25 -13.09 5.19 0.19
CA ILE A 25 -13.28 5.96 -1.05
C ILE A 25 -14.07 7.25 -0.78
N VAL A 26 -15.10 7.20 0.08
CA VAL A 26 -16.06 8.30 0.24
C VAL A 26 -15.80 9.23 1.43
N SER A 27 -15.02 8.79 2.42
CA SER A 27 -14.86 9.54 3.68
C SER A 27 -13.85 10.70 3.60
N ASP A 28 -13.04 10.74 2.55
CA ASP A 28 -12.02 11.75 2.32
C ASP A 28 -12.13 12.24 0.89
N GLU A 29 -12.54 13.50 0.72
CA GLU A 29 -12.72 14.12 -0.61
C GLU A 29 -11.39 14.25 -1.38
N THR A 30 -10.25 14.13 -0.70
CA THR A 30 -8.91 14.16 -1.32
C THR A 30 -8.48 12.81 -1.88
N HIS A 31 -9.22 11.73 -1.59
CA HIS A 31 -8.93 10.39 -2.12
C HIS A 31 -9.32 10.26 -3.61
N LEU A 32 -8.39 10.63 -4.48
CA LEU A 32 -8.56 10.52 -5.93
C LEU A 32 -8.35 9.08 -6.45
N PHE A 33 -7.41 8.34 -5.86
CA PHE A 33 -6.99 7.02 -6.35
C PHE A 33 -6.88 5.99 -5.23
N VAL A 34 -8.01 5.40 -4.85
CA VAL A 34 -8.04 4.25 -3.95
C VAL A 34 -8.33 3.00 -4.78
N LEU A 35 -7.27 2.33 -5.21
CA LEU A 35 -7.36 1.21 -6.16
C LEU A 35 -7.25 -0.14 -5.47
N HIS A 36 -7.85 -1.16 -6.08
CA HIS A 36 -7.61 -2.55 -5.70
C HIS A 36 -6.12 -2.92 -5.89
N PRO A 37 -5.52 -3.75 -5.01
CA PRO A 37 -4.09 -4.11 -5.11
C PRO A 37 -3.64 -4.58 -6.50
N ILE A 38 -4.50 -5.29 -7.23
CA ILE A 38 -4.19 -5.76 -8.60
C ILE A 38 -3.97 -4.61 -9.60
N ASN A 39 -4.67 -3.48 -9.42
CA ASN A 39 -4.54 -2.32 -10.30
C ASN A 39 -3.25 -1.57 -10.01
N TRP A 40 -2.84 -1.51 -8.74
CA TRP A 40 -1.51 -1.02 -8.37
C TRP A 40 -0.43 -1.90 -8.99
N LYS A 41 -0.53 -3.23 -8.87
CA LYS A 41 0.42 -4.16 -9.49
C LYS A 41 0.63 -3.86 -10.97
N ARG A 42 -0.47 -3.79 -11.73
CA ARG A 42 -0.46 -3.47 -13.17
C ARG A 42 0.18 -2.12 -13.47
N LEU A 43 -0.05 -1.11 -12.63
CA LEU A 43 0.53 0.23 -12.80
C LEU A 43 2.04 0.20 -12.60
N PHE A 44 2.52 -0.46 -11.54
CA PHE A 44 3.96 -0.58 -11.26
C PHE A 44 4.69 -1.40 -12.32
N GLU A 45 4.11 -2.49 -12.81
CA GLU A 45 4.65 -3.25 -13.94
C GLU A 45 4.78 -2.37 -15.19
N LYS A 46 3.76 -1.56 -15.51
CA LYS A 46 3.82 -0.59 -16.62
C LYS A 46 4.86 0.51 -16.42
N CYS A 47 5.23 0.82 -15.18
CA CYS A 47 6.29 1.76 -14.84
C CYS A 47 7.70 1.15 -14.90
N GLY A 48 7.83 -0.12 -15.29
CA GLY A 48 9.13 -0.80 -15.46
C GLY A 48 9.66 -1.49 -14.19
N PHE A 49 8.80 -1.75 -13.20
CA PHE A 49 9.19 -2.60 -12.07
C PHE A 49 9.09 -4.08 -12.48
N GLU A 50 10.17 -4.83 -12.31
CA GLU A 50 10.26 -6.25 -12.70
C GLU A 50 9.53 -7.18 -11.72
N TYR A 51 9.73 -6.97 -10.41
CA TYR A 51 9.16 -7.81 -9.36
C TYR A 51 8.22 -7.00 -8.48
N VAL A 52 6.91 -7.15 -8.73
CA VAL A 52 5.87 -6.42 -7.99
C VAL A 52 5.08 -7.37 -7.09
N ILE A 53 5.24 -7.20 -5.79
CA ILE A 53 4.49 -7.91 -4.75
C ILE A 53 3.46 -6.95 -4.16
N VAL A 54 2.20 -7.38 -4.12
CA VAL A 54 1.11 -6.63 -3.48
C VAL A 54 0.41 -7.53 -2.48
N SER A 55 0.15 -7.00 -1.29
CA SER A 55 -0.53 -7.72 -0.22
C SER A 55 -1.58 -6.82 0.41
N ALA A 56 -2.78 -7.35 0.60
CA ALA A 56 -3.77 -6.74 1.47
C ALA A 56 -3.34 -7.01 2.92
N MET A 57 -3.16 -5.95 3.71
CA MET A 57 -2.74 -6.06 5.10
C MET A 57 -3.79 -5.44 6.00
N THR A 58 -4.09 -6.12 7.11
CA THR A 58 -4.90 -5.54 8.17
C THR A 58 -3.99 -4.74 9.08
N PHE A 59 -4.18 -3.43 9.10
CA PHE A 59 -3.61 -2.59 10.14
C PHE A 59 -4.54 -2.64 11.35
N LEU A 60 -4.03 -3.07 12.51
CA LEU A 60 -4.72 -2.90 13.79
C LEU A 60 -4.34 -1.53 14.34
N PRO A 61 -5.14 -0.48 14.13
CA PRO A 61 -4.68 0.85 14.44
C PRO A 61 -4.59 1.05 15.96
N TYR A 62 -3.56 1.78 16.36
CA TYR A 62 -3.40 2.40 17.68
C TYR A 62 -3.02 1.53 18.87
N LEU A 63 -2.77 0.22 18.73
CA LEU A 63 -2.14 -0.56 19.81
C LEU A 63 -0.76 0.00 20.19
N TRP A 64 -0.05 0.57 19.20
CA TRP A 64 1.19 1.31 19.40
C TRP A 64 1.05 2.52 20.33
N ARG A 65 -0.15 3.12 20.47
CA ARG A 65 -0.41 4.23 21.40
C ARG A 65 -0.38 3.77 22.85
N ILE A 66 -0.67 2.50 23.12
CA ILE A 66 -0.58 1.89 24.45
C ILE A 66 0.86 1.40 24.68
N ASN A 67 1.44 0.72 23.70
CA ASN A 67 2.83 0.24 23.77
C ASN A 67 3.46 0.22 22.37
N LYS A 68 4.58 0.94 22.18
CA LYS A 68 5.28 1.04 20.89
C LYS A 68 5.65 -0.31 20.27
N LYS A 69 5.84 -1.36 21.08
CA LYS A 69 6.13 -2.72 20.60
C LYS A 69 4.94 -3.41 19.95
N TRP A 70 3.73 -2.86 20.06
CA TRP A 70 2.50 -3.43 19.54
C TRP A 70 2.06 -2.81 18.20
N ASN A 71 3.02 -2.33 17.42
CA ASN A 71 2.77 -1.95 16.03
C ASN A 71 2.79 -3.19 15.11
N PHE A 72 1.80 -4.06 15.30
CA PHE A 72 1.71 -5.31 14.54
C PHE A 72 1.01 -5.07 13.20
N ILE A 73 1.67 -5.48 12.13
CA ILE A 73 1.04 -5.63 10.81
C ILE A 73 0.74 -7.11 10.64
N ILE A 74 -0.53 -7.43 10.45
CA ILE A 74 -0.95 -8.81 10.19
C ILE A 74 -0.90 -9.00 8.67
N PRO A 75 -0.09 -9.96 8.14
CA PRO A 75 0.10 -10.16 6.71
C PRO A 75 -1.07 -10.89 6.03
N PHE A 76 -2.27 -10.76 6.59
CA PHE A 76 -3.51 -11.25 6.03
C PHE A 76 -4.65 -10.27 6.33
N TYR A 77 -5.62 -10.27 5.42
CA TYR A 77 -6.78 -9.40 5.47
C TYR A 77 -7.90 -10.06 6.29
N ILE A 78 -8.46 -9.35 7.28
CA ILE A 78 -9.68 -9.72 8.00
C ILE A 78 -10.79 -8.75 7.54
N PRO A 79 -11.90 -9.25 6.98
CA PRO A 79 -12.97 -8.41 6.48
C PRO A 79 -13.70 -7.57 7.52
#